data_AF-A0A7L2R3M6-F1
#
_entry.id   AF-A0A7L2R3M6-F1
#
_cell.length_a   1.000
_cell.length_b   1.000
_cell.length_c   1.000
_cell.angle_alpha   90.00
_cell.angle_beta   90.00
_cell.angle_gamma   90.00
#
_symmetry.space_group_name_H-M   'P 1'
#
loop_
_entity.id
_entity.type
_entity.pdbx_description
1 polymer ?
#
loop_
_entity_poly.entity_id
_entity_poly.type
_entity_poly.pdbx_seq_one_letter_code
_entity_poly.pdbx_strand_id
1 'polypeptide(L)'
;SHLFPYVKKRIQVISQTSTELNPIEVAIDEMSKKVSELNQLCTMEEVDMIRLQLKLQGSVSVKVNAGPMAYARAFLEETNAKRYPDNQVKLLKEIFRQFAEACGHALDVNERLIKEDQFEYQGEMKSHYKDMLSELSVVMNEQV
;
A
#
# COMPACT_ATOMS: atom_id res chain seq x y z
N SER A 1 -18.15 33.19 -1.36
CA SER A 1 -17.88 31.74 -1.53
C SER A 1 -19.08 30.96 -1.01
N HIS A 2 -19.44 29.82 -1.60
CA HIS A 2 -20.49 28.92 -1.13
C HIS A 2 -19.89 27.55 -0.77
N LEU A 3 -20.50 26.80 0.15
CA LEU A 3 -20.06 25.46 0.57
C LEU A 3 -21.04 24.39 0.06
N PHE A 4 -20.57 23.16 -0.10
CA PHE A 4 -21.46 22.01 -0.28
C PHE A 4 -22.01 21.54 1.08
N PRO A 5 -23.28 21.10 1.17
CA PRO A 5 -24.31 21.16 0.12
C PRO A 5 -24.85 22.59 -0.13
N TYR A 6 -25.28 22.89 -1.36
CA TYR A 6 -25.81 24.20 -1.77
C TYR A 6 -27.05 24.06 -2.64
N VAL A 7 -27.87 25.13 -2.72
CA VAL A 7 -29.09 25.17 -3.53
C VAL A 7 -28.85 25.00 -5.04
N LYS A 8 -27.64 25.32 -5.51
CA LYS A 8 -27.20 25.03 -6.89
C LYS A 8 -26.29 23.81 -6.91
N LYS A 9 -26.43 22.97 -7.95
CA LYS A 9 -25.58 21.78 -8.19
C LYS A 9 -24.13 22.10 -8.61
N ARG A 10 -23.80 23.37 -8.87
CA ARG A 10 -22.45 23.83 -9.25
C ARG A 10 -22.10 25.08 -8.48
N ILE A 11 -20.87 25.14 -7.97
CA ILE A 11 -20.29 26.29 -7.29
C ILE A 11 -19.02 26.65 -8.07
N GLN A 12 -18.85 27.92 -8.44
CA GLN A 12 -17.66 28.39 -9.14
C GLN A 12 -16.44 28.33 -8.19
N VAL A 13 -15.33 27.79 -8.68
CA VAL A 13 -14.04 27.86 -8.00
C VAL A 13 -13.54 29.31 -8.08
N ILE A 14 -13.32 29.94 -6.92
CA ILE A 14 -12.88 31.34 -6.81
C ILE A 14 -11.42 31.47 -6.35
N SER A 15 -10.79 30.35 -5.97
CA SER A 15 -9.41 30.27 -5.52
C SER A 15 -8.85 28.88 -5.85
N GLN A 16 -7.59 28.84 -6.26
CA GLN A 16 -6.85 27.61 -6.57
C GLN A 16 -5.41 27.78 -6.10
N THR A 17 -4.86 26.71 -5.52
CA THR A 17 -3.43 26.60 -5.17
C THR A 17 -2.91 25.30 -5.78
N SER A 18 -1.64 25.29 -6.19
CA SER A 18 -0.96 24.13 -6.76
C SER A 18 0.30 23.83 -5.97
N THR A 19 0.56 22.55 -5.73
CA THR A 19 1.77 22.04 -5.08
C THR A 19 2.28 20.86 -5.91
N GLU A 20 3.59 20.82 -6.15
CA GLU A 20 4.24 19.72 -6.84
C GLU A 20 4.78 18.72 -5.81
N LEU A 21 4.59 17.42 -6.09
CA LEU A 21 5.18 16.34 -5.31
C LEU A 21 6.33 15.74 -6.11
N ASN A 22 7.46 15.56 -5.44
CA ASN A 22 8.57 14.83 -6.02
C ASN A 22 8.27 13.30 -6.04
N PRO A 23 9.06 12.49 -6.75
CA PRO A 23 8.78 11.06 -6.90
C PRO A 23 8.73 10.25 -5.59
N ILE A 24 9.54 10.59 -4.57
CA ILE A 24 9.51 9.89 -3.28
C ILE A 24 8.29 10.29 -2.46
N GLU A 25 7.84 11.54 -2.56
CA GLU A 25 6.58 12.00 -1.93
C GLU A 25 5.36 11.30 -2.53
N VAL A 26 5.37 11.07 -3.84
CA VAL A 26 4.33 10.26 -4.50
C VAL A 26 4.35 8.82 -3.97
N ALA A 27 5.52 8.20 -3.81
CA ALA A 27 5.63 6.86 -3.25
C ALA A 27 5.14 6.79 -1.80
N ILE A 28 5.47 7.79 -0.98
CA ILE A 28 4.99 7.92 0.40
C ILE A 28 3.46 7.98 0.43
N ASP A 29 2.85 8.87 -0.35
CA ASP A 29 1.39 9.06 -0.39
C ASP A 29 0.67 7.77 -0.86
N GLU A 30 1.14 7.16 -1.95
CA GLU A 30 0.57 5.91 -2.49
C GLU A 30 0.68 4.75 -1.50
N MET A 31 1.85 4.57 -0.86
CA MET A 31 2.05 3.49 0.10
C MET A 31 1.26 3.72 1.40
N SER A 32 1.20 4.95 1.92
CA SER A 32 0.37 5.29 3.07
C SER A 32 -1.11 5.01 2.84
N LYS A 33 -1.64 5.38 1.65
CA LYS A 33 -3.02 5.06 1.27
C LYS A 33 -3.25 3.55 1.23
N LYS A 34 -2.28 2.79 0.71
CA LYS A 34 -2.39 1.33 0.62
C LYS A 34 -2.45 0.65 1.99
N VAL A 35 -1.57 1.06 2.90
CA VAL A 35 -1.59 0.61 4.30
C VAL A 35 -2.93 0.92 4.95
N SER A 36 -3.40 2.17 4.81
CA SER A 36 -4.68 2.60 5.38
C SER A 36 -5.85 1.78 4.83
N GLU A 37 -5.90 1.57 3.51
CA GLU A 37 -6.96 0.81 2.87
C GLU A 37 -6.98 -0.66 3.32
N LEU A 38 -5.83 -1.33 3.38
CA LEU A 38 -5.74 -2.71 3.86
C LEU A 38 -6.19 -2.83 5.32
N ASN A 39 -5.70 -1.95 6.19
CA ASN A 39 -6.07 -1.95 7.61
C ASN A 39 -7.56 -1.67 7.83
N GLN A 40 -8.14 -0.74 7.07
CA GLN A 40 -9.58 -0.49 7.13
C GLN A 40 -10.38 -1.72 6.74
N LEU A 41 -10.02 -2.41 5.65
CA LEU A 41 -10.72 -3.62 5.22
C LEU A 41 -10.66 -4.74 6.25
N CYS A 42 -9.54 -4.88 6.97
CA CYS A 42 -9.38 -5.89 8.02
C CYS A 42 -10.12 -5.55 9.34
N THR A 43 -10.55 -4.30 9.54
CA THR A 43 -11.17 -3.83 10.80
C THR A 43 -12.67 -3.56 10.69
N MET A 44 -13.28 -3.84 9.54
CA MET A 44 -14.73 -3.75 9.36
C MET A 44 -15.45 -4.82 10.20
N GLU A 45 -16.62 -4.48 10.77
CA GLU A 45 -17.47 -5.45 11.50
C GLU A 45 -17.83 -6.66 10.61
N GLU A 46 -18.17 -6.39 9.36
CA GLU A 46 -18.33 -7.41 8.32
C GLU A 46 -17.28 -7.17 7.23
N VAL A 47 -16.32 -8.08 7.13
CA VAL A 47 -15.23 -7.99 6.16
C VAL A 47 -15.74 -8.39 4.78
N ASP A 48 -15.67 -7.47 3.82
CA ASP A 48 -15.91 -7.76 2.41
C ASP A 48 -14.71 -8.54 1.85
N MET A 49 -14.87 -9.87 1.81
CA MET A 49 -13.83 -10.80 1.36
C MET A 49 -13.35 -10.49 -0.07
N ILE A 50 -14.25 -10.17 -1.00
CA ILE A 50 -13.89 -9.92 -2.40
C ILE A 50 -13.05 -8.65 -2.50
N ARG A 51 -13.45 -7.61 -1.78
CA ARG A 51 -12.69 -6.35 -1.75
C ARG A 51 -11.34 -6.52 -1.06
N LEU A 52 -11.27 -7.27 0.03
CA LEU A 52 -10.02 -7.62 0.70
C LEU A 52 -9.09 -8.38 -0.25
N GLN A 53 -9.57 -9.45 -0.88
CA GLN A 53 -8.80 -10.27 -1.81
C GLN A 53 -8.26 -9.45 -3.00
N LEU A 54 -9.10 -8.59 -3.60
CA LEU A 54 -8.70 -7.72 -4.70
C LEU A 54 -7.54 -6.79 -4.29
N LYS A 55 -7.62 -6.17 -3.12
CA LYS A 55 -6.61 -5.23 -2.64
C LYS A 55 -5.34 -5.92 -2.18
N LEU A 56 -5.46 -7.05 -1.49
CA LEU A 56 -4.34 -7.85 -1.04
C LEU A 56 -3.56 -8.44 -2.21
N GLN A 57 -4.24 -9.06 -3.18
CA GLN A 57 -3.62 -9.59 -4.39
C GLN A 57 -2.89 -8.50 -5.18
N GLY A 58 -3.53 -7.34 -5.35
CA GLY A 58 -2.94 -6.15 -5.97
C GLY A 58 -1.80 -5.51 -5.17
N SER A 59 -1.49 -6.03 -3.99
CA SER A 59 -0.40 -5.59 -3.13
C SER A 59 0.77 -6.58 -3.15
N VAL A 60 0.50 -7.88 -2.97
CA VAL A 60 1.55 -8.91 -2.83
C VAL A 60 1.82 -9.70 -4.12
N SER A 61 0.98 -9.60 -5.15
CA SER A 61 1.12 -10.40 -6.39
C SER A 61 0.79 -9.62 -7.65
N VAL A 62 1.36 -8.42 -7.73
CA VAL A 62 1.21 -7.56 -8.90
C VAL A 62 1.92 -8.18 -10.10
N LYS A 63 1.19 -8.38 -11.21
CA LYS A 63 1.74 -8.97 -12.47
C LYS A 63 1.80 -7.99 -13.64
N VAL A 64 0.93 -6.97 -13.66
CA VAL A 64 0.80 -6.03 -14.78
C VAL A 64 1.48 -4.69 -14.49
N ASN A 65 1.25 -4.14 -13.29
CA ASN A 65 1.89 -2.92 -12.82
C ASN A 65 3.25 -3.22 -12.18
N ALA A 66 4.06 -2.19 -11.93
CA ALA A 66 5.37 -2.34 -11.30
C ALA A 66 5.31 -2.80 -9.82
N GLY A 67 4.19 -2.55 -9.14
CA GLY A 67 3.94 -2.96 -7.76
C GLY A 67 4.74 -2.19 -6.69
N PRO A 68 4.50 -2.46 -5.40
CA PRO A 68 5.17 -1.76 -4.29
C PRO A 68 6.69 -1.87 -4.31
N MET A 69 7.24 -3.03 -4.71
CA MET A 69 8.69 -3.24 -4.75
C MET A 69 9.42 -2.32 -5.73
N ALA A 70 8.74 -1.77 -6.75
CA ALA A 70 9.34 -0.76 -7.61
C ALA A 70 9.69 0.52 -6.84
N TYR A 71 8.85 0.94 -5.89
CA TYR A 71 9.15 2.07 -5.01
C TYR A 71 10.28 1.74 -4.04
N ALA A 72 10.26 0.54 -3.45
CA ALA A 72 11.32 0.12 -2.54
C ALA A 72 12.71 0.17 -3.24
N ARG A 73 12.84 -0.43 -4.43
CA ARG A 73 14.10 -0.41 -5.19
C ARG A 73 14.51 1.01 -5.60
N ALA A 74 13.55 1.83 -6.05
CA ALA A 74 13.84 3.19 -6.52
C ALA A 74 14.27 4.16 -5.41
N PHE A 75 13.78 3.97 -4.18
CA PHE A 75 13.93 4.98 -3.12
C PHE A 75 14.60 4.47 -1.84
N LEU A 76 14.61 3.16 -1.58
CA LEU A 76 15.12 2.59 -0.32
C LEU A 76 16.44 1.83 -0.47
N GLU A 77 16.78 1.38 -1.69
CA GLU A 77 18.09 0.79 -1.98
C GLU A 77 19.21 1.79 -1.65
N GLU A 78 20.25 1.35 -0.93
CA GLU A 78 21.25 2.23 -0.32
C GLU A 78 21.90 3.21 -1.32
N THR A 79 22.15 2.76 -2.54
CA THR A 79 22.74 3.55 -3.63
C THR A 79 21.82 4.67 -4.11
N ASN A 80 20.51 4.45 -4.10
CA ASN A 80 19.49 5.38 -4.58
C ASN A 80 18.99 6.29 -3.46
N ALA A 81 18.83 5.75 -2.24
CA ALA A 81 18.34 6.45 -1.07
C ALA A 81 19.17 7.70 -0.74
N LYS A 82 20.49 7.66 -0.96
CA LYS A 82 21.43 8.79 -0.77
C LYS A 82 21.10 10.02 -1.63
N ARG A 83 20.22 9.91 -2.62
CA ARG A 83 19.77 11.00 -3.50
C ARG A 83 18.57 11.77 -2.95
N TYR A 84 17.95 11.29 -1.88
CA TYR A 84 16.72 11.84 -1.32
C TYR A 84 16.92 12.31 0.13
N PRO A 85 16.07 13.21 0.65
CA PRO A 85 16.13 13.64 2.04
C PRO A 85 15.96 12.47 3.03
N ASP A 86 16.85 12.38 4.01
CA ASP A 86 16.87 11.30 5.00
C ASP A 86 15.54 11.09 5.73
N ASN A 87 14.82 12.17 6.03
CA ASN A 87 13.52 12.11 6.68
C ASN A 87 12.46 11.45 5.79
N GLN A 88 12.49 11.69 4.47
CA GLN A 88 11.57 11.07 3.52
C GLN A 88 11.89 9.59 3.32
N VAL A 89 13.18 9.24 3.23
CA VAL A 89 13.62 7.83 3.15
C VAL A 89 13.21 7.06 4.41
N LYS A 90 13.46 7.63 5.61
CA LYS A 90 13.06 7.01 6.89
C LYS A 90 11.56 6.84 7.00
N LEU A 91 10.78 7.83 6.59
CA LEU A 91 9.33 7.75 6.57
C LEU A 91 8.84 6.65 5.62
N LEU A 92 9.39 6.58 4.41
CA LEU A 92 9.01 5.54 3.46
C LEU A 92 9.39 4.13 3.95
N LYS A 93 10.57 3.96 4.58
CA LYS A 93 10.94 2.70 5.25
C LYS A 93 9.90 2.29 6.28
N GLU A 94 9.48 3.22 7.13
CA GLU A 94 8.48 2.96 8.16
C GLU A 94 7.12 2.55 7.56
N ILE A 95 6.67 3.24 6.50
CA ILE A 95 5.46 2.87 5.79
C ILE A 95 5.56 1.47 5.18
N PHE A 96 6.74 1.07 4.68
CA PHE A 96 6.95 -0.28 4.15
C PHE A 96 6.88 -1.37 5.24
N ARG A 97 7.31 -1.09 6.47
CA ARG A 97 7.11 -1.99 7.62
C ARG A 97 5.63 -2.15 7.93
N GLN A 98 4.92 -1.04 8.04
CA GLN A 98 3.47 -1.05 8.26
C GLN A 98 2.71 -1.75 7.12
N PHE A 99 3.20 -1.63 5.89
CA PHE A 99 2.66 -2.33 4.73
C PHE A 99 2.91 -3.84 4.79
N ALA A 100 4.10 -4.28 5.19
CA ALA A 100 4.41 -5.68 5.43
C ALA A 100 3.50 -6.29 6.51
N GLU A 101 3.30 -5.58 7.63
CA GLU A 101 2.38 -5.97 8.71
C GLU A 101 0.92 -6.01 8.23
N ALA A 102 0.46 -4.98 7.51
CA ALA A 102 -0.90 -4.91 6.98
C ALA A 102 -1.19 -6.05 5.99
N CYS A 103 -0.24 -6.41 5.12
CA CYS A 103 -0.37 -7.54 4.22
C CYS A 103 -0.46 -8.87 4.98
N GLY A 104 0.37 -9.07 6.02
CA GLY A 104 0.32 -10.26 6.85
C GLY A 104 -1.02 -10.41 7.57
N HIS A 105 -1.49 -9.34 8.21
CA HIS A 105 -2.80 -9.32 8.86
C HIS A 105 -3.95 -9.57 7.87
N ALA A 106 -3.88 -8.98 6.67
CA ALA A 106 -4.87 -9.22 5.62
C ALA A 106 -4.90 -10.68 5.14
N LEU A 107 -3.75 -11.36 5.05
CA LEU A 107 -3.68 -12.79 4.77
C LEU A 107 -4.33 -13.63 5.87
N ASP A 108 -4.07 -13.30 7.14
CA ASP A 108 -4.65 -14.01 8.28
C ASP A 108 -6.17 -13.85 8.35
N VAL A 109 -6.68 -12.64 8.06
CA VAL A 109 -8.11 -12.38 7.95
C VAL A 109 -8.70 -13.16 6.78
N ASN A 110 -8.06 -13.13 5.60
CA ASN A 110 -8.55 -13.86 4.43
C ASN A 110 -8.62 -15.38 4.68
N GLU A 111 -7.62 -15.96 5.37
CA GLU A 111 -7.60 -17.39 5.71
C GLU A 111 -8.84 -17.84 6.52
N ARG A 112 -9.43 -16.95 7.32
CA ARG A 112 -10.64 -17.25 8.10
C ARG A 112 -11.93 -17.13 7.30
N LEU A 113 -11.89 -16.45 6.15
CA LEU A 113 -13.06 -16.15 5.32
C LEU A 113 -13.22 -17.10 4.13
N ILE A 114 -12.11 -17.64 3.63
CA ILE A 114 -12.09 -18.50 2.44
C ILE A 114 -12.81 -19.84 2.65
N LYS A 115 -13.25 -20.42 1.54
CA LYS A 115 -13.78 -21.78 1.45
C LYS A 115 -12.75 -22.72 0.83
N GLU A 116 -13.03 -24.02 0.83
CA GLU A 116 -12.12 -25.08 0.36
C GLU A 116 -11.60 -24.84 -1.08
N ASP A 117 -12.43 -24.27 -1.95
CA ASP A 117 -12.09 -23.94 -3.34
C ASP A 117 -11.05 -22.81 -3.48
N GLN A 118 -10.77 -22.07 -2.41
CA GLN A 118 -9.80 -20.96 -2.40
C GLN A 118 -8.51 -21.27 -1.61
N PHE A 119 -8.30 -22.51 -1.15
CA PHE A 119 -7.08 -22.87 -0.39
C PHE A 119 -5.80 -22.75 -1.22
N GLU A 120 -5.82 -23.16 -2.49
CA GLU A 120 -4.66 -23.00 -3.38
C GLU A 120 -4.34 -21.52 -3.61
N TYR A 121 -5.37 -20.71 -3.87
CA TYR A 121 -5.25 -19.25 -3.99
C TYR A 121 -4.60 -18.61 -2.76
N GLN A 122 -5.06 -18.96 -1.55
CA GLN A 122 -4.47 -18.46 -0.30
C GLN A 122 -3.02 -18.92 -0.13
N GLY A 123 -2.70 -20.16 -0.52
CA GLY A 123 -1.34 -20.70 -0.50
C GLY A 123 -0.38 -19.91 -1.40
N GLU A 124 -0.79 -19.63 -2.64
CA GLU A 124 -0.01 -18.78 -3.55
C GLU A 124 0.17 -17.37 -2.99
N MET A 125 -0.88 -16.78 -2.41
CA MET A 125 -0.81 -15.45 -1.83
C MET A 125 0.18 -15.36 -0.67
N LYS A 126 0.20 -16.37 0.21
CA LYS A 126 1.21 -16.49 1.27
C LYS A 126 2.61 -16.67 0.72
N SER A 127 2.80 -17.42 -0.37
CA SER A 127 4.11 -17.58 -1.02
C SER A 127 4.63 -16.25 -1.55
N HIS A 128 3.83 -15.54 -2.35
CA HIS A 128 4.24 -14.26 -2.92
C HIS A 128 4.49 -13.18 -1.85
N TYR A 129 3.72 -13.20 -0.75
CA TYR A 129 3.99 -12.34 0.39
C TYR A 129 5.36 -12.62 1.02
N LYS A 130 5.74 -13.89 1.21
CA LYS A 130 7.07 -14.27 1.71
C LYS A 130 8.19 -13.82 0.77
N ASP A 131 7.99 -13.99 -0.54
CA ASP A 131 8.97 -13.53 -1.54
C ASP A 131 9.14 -12.00 -1.47
N MET A 132 8.02 -11.27 -1.33
CA MET A 132 8.03 -9.81 -1.14
C MET A 132 8.77 -9.40 0.13
N LEU A 133 8.56 -10.07 1.27
CA LEU A 133 9.29 -9.79 2.53
C LEU A 133 10.79 -10.07 2.39
N SER A 134 11.15 -11.17 1.74
CA SER A 134 12.56 -11.51 1.50
C SER A 134 13.24 -10.44 0.67
N GLU A 135 12.59 -10.00 -0.41
CA GLU A 135 13.12 -8.94 -1.26
C GLU A 135 13.20 -7.59 -0.52
N LEU A 136 12.15 -7.23 0.22
CA LEU A 136 12.12 -5.99 1.00
C LEU A 136 13.22 -5.94 2.05
N SER A 137 13.48 -7.06 2.72
CA SER A 137 14.58 -7.20 3.69
C SER A 137 15.94 -6.92 3.04
N VAL A 138 16.16 -7.44 1.83
CA VAL A 138 17.39 -7.18 1.05
C VAL A 138 17.50 -5.71 0.68
N VAL A 139 16.43 -5.10 0.17
CA VAL A 139 16.43 -3.69 -0.26
C VAL A 139 16.64 -2.73 0.91
N MET A 140 16.02 -3.01 2.06
CA MET A 140 16.12 -2.15 3.24
C MET A 140 17.38 -2.40 4.08
N ASN A 141 18.07 -3.52 3.83
CA ASN A 141 19.20 -4.05 4.60
C ASN A 141 18.87 -4.24 6.09
N GLU A 142 17.70 -4.79 6.38
CA GLU A 142 17.22 -5.14 7.71
C GLU A 142 16.24 -6.30 7.62
N GLN A 143 16.03 -7.02 8.73
CA GLN A 143 15.02 -8.08 8.76
C GLN A 143 13.63 -7.46 8.94
N VAL A 144 12.76 -7.67 7.95
CA VAL A 144 11.35 -7.26 7.96
C VAL A 144 10.44 -8.43 8.33
#